data_AF-A0A7L4ZKS0-F1
#
_entry.id   AF-A0A7L4ZKS0-F1
#
_cell.length_a   1.000
_cell.length_b   1.000
_cell.length_c   1.000
_cell.angle_alpha   90.00
_cell.angle_beta   90.00
_cell.angle_gamma   90.00
#
_symmetry.space_group_name_H-M   'P 1'
#
loop_
_entity.id
_entity.type
_entity.pdbx_description
1 polymer ?
#
loop_
_entity_poly.entity_id
_entity_poly.type
_entity_poly.pdbx_seq_one_letter_code
_entity_poly.pdbx_strand_id
1 'polypeptide(L)'
;MSTQLKGIDISFNQGNLIDSIDTSNTDLSFVICKASGGITIQDPDFATNWKTIPEKGFIRGTYHFYYTNDAPQLQANNFFSVVGADFPSDALPPIVDFEGGSIKTENHSQIIEDLLSFLNIIQQKYNRIPVIYTNQNTGDSYLNDSRFSKYPLWVSNPTTASSPKMPSTWTDWIMWQYSFSGTINGTTVDEDYFNGDLNALKQFISQSSSSS
;
A
#
# COMPACT_ATOMS: atom_id res chain seq x y z
N MET A 1 -23.36 -7.88 9.37
CA MET A 1 -21.95 -8.06 9.76
C MET A 1 -21.13 -7.26 8.78
N SER A 2 -20.16 -6.47 9.24
CA SER A 2 -19.20 -5.84 8.31
C SER A 2 -18.47 -6.97 7.58
N THR A 3 -18.54 -6.97 6.24
CA THR A 3 -17.82 -7.94 5.41
C THR A 3 -16.47 -7.34 5.10
N GLN A 4 -15.40 -7.99 5.53
CA GLN A 4 -14.02 -7.63 5.21
C GLN A 4 -13.44 -8.70 4.29
N LEU A 5 -12.78 -8.27 3.22
CA LEU A 5 -11.99 -9.18 2.39
C LEU A 5 -10.58 -9.31 2.95
N LYS A 6 -10.04 -10.52 2.92
CA LYS A 6 -8.65 -10.76 3.31
C LYS A 6 -7.69 -10.54 2.16
N GLY A 7 -6.51 -10.07 2.49
CA GLY A 7 -5.35 -10.04 1.63
C GLY A 7 -4.08 -10.18 2.44
N ILE A 8 -2.97 -10.07 1.72
CA ILE A 8 -1.63 -10.02 2.29
C ILE A 8 -0.81 -8.97 1.55
N ASP A 9 0.26 -8.50 2.19
CA ASP A 9 1.32 -7.77 1.53
C ASP A 9 2.66 -8.53 1.60
N ILE A 10 3.44 -8.40 0.54
CA ILE A 10 4.68 -9.15 0.33
C ILE A 10 5.80 -8.28 -0.23
N SER A 11 7.02 -8.76 -0.04
CA SER A 11 8.25 -8.23 -0.62
C SER A 11 9.18 -9.38 -1.01
N PHE A 12 10.42 -9.07 -1.39
CA PHE A 12 11.48 -10.04 -1.59
C PHE A 12 11.68 -11.01 -0.40
N ASN A 13 11.27 -10.63 0.81
CA ASN A 13 11.31 -11.51 1.98
C ASN A 13 10.44 -12.77 1.82
N GLN A 14 9.35 -12.68 1.05
CA GLN A 14 8.44 -13.79 0.75
C GLN A 14 8.75 -14.46 -0.59
N GLY A 15 9.62 -13.88 -1.41
CA GLY A 15 10.01 -14.43 -2.71
C GLY A 15 8.80 -14.66 -3.63
N ASN A 16 8.72 -15.87 -4.19
CA ASN A 16 7.66 -16.30 -5.09
C ASN A 16 6.50 -17.02 -4.38
N LEU A 17 6.20 -16.68 -3.12
CA LEU A 17 5.14 -17.28 -2.30
C LEU A 17 3.82 -17.48 -3.07
N ILE A 18 3.45 -16.52 -3.92
CA ILE A 18 2.19 -16.50 -4.68
C ILE A 18 2.05 -17.73 -5.58
N ASP A 19 3.14 -18.23 -6.16
CA ASP A 19 3.13 -19.44 -6.99
C ASP A 19 2.65 -20.67 -6.20
N SER A 20 2.95 -20.71 -4.89
CA SER A 20 2.65 -21.84 -4.01
C SER A 20 1.24 -21.83 -3.42
N ILE A 21 0.50 -20.73 -3.55
CA ILE A 21 -0.84 -20.62 -2.97
C ILE A 21 -1.80 -21.53 -3.73
N ASP A 22 -2.49 -22.41 -2.98
CA ASP A 22 -3.63 -23.20 -3.45
C ASP A 22 -4.89 -22.34 -3.42
N THR A 23 -5.26 -21.84 -4.60
CA THR A 23 -6.40 -20.94 -4.78
C THR A 23 -7.75 -21.63 -4.54
N SER A 24 -7.78 -22.97 -4.45
CA SER A 24 -9.00 -23.71 -4.10
C SER A 24 -9.25 -23.76 -2.60
N ASN A 25 -8.25 -23.41 -1.79
CA ASN A 25 -8.27 -23.52 -0.33
C ASN A 25 -7.68 -22.27 0.35
N THR A 26 -8.14 -21.09 -0.08
CA THR A 26 -7.76 -19.80 0.50
C THR A 26 -8.94 -18.83 0.46
N ASP A 27 -9.00 -17.91 1.43
CA ASP A 27 -9.96 -16.80 1.47
C ASP A 27 -9.33 -15.46 1.06
N LEU A 28 -8.09 -15.48 0.55
CA LEU A 28 -7.41 -14.29 0.03
C LEU A 28 -8.11 -13.78 -1.23
N SER A 29 -8.30 -12.46 -1.27
CA SER A 29 -8.91 -11.75 -2.38
C SER A 29 -7.94 -10.80 -3.09
N PHE A 30 -6.92 -10.32 -2.38
CA PHE A 30 -5.92 -9.42 -2.93
C PHE A 30 -4.52 -9.71 -2.37
N VAL A 31 -3.50 -9.29 -3.12
CA VAL A 31 -2.09 -9.34 -2.73
C VAL A 31 -1.44 -8.01 -3.12
N ILE A 32 -0.75 -7.37 -2.18
CA ILE A 32 0.02 -6.14 -2.42
C ILE A 32 1.50 -6.51 -2.44
N CYS A 33 2.25 -6.10 -3.46
CA CYS A 33 3.68 -6.42 -3.55
C CYS A 33 4.55 -5.15 -3.58
N LYS A 34 5.66 -5.17 -2.84
CA LYS A 34 6.66 -4.09 -2.89
C LYS A 34 7.20 -3.92 -4.31
N ALA A 35 7.21 -2.68 -4.81
CA ALA A 35 7.91 -2.35 -6.04
C ALA A 35 9.30 -1.79 -5.75
N SER A 36 9.38 -0.79 -4.87
CA SER A 36 10.61 -0.01 -4.69
C SER A 36 10.68 0.67 -3.33
N GLY A 37 11.82 1.27 -3.02
CA GLY A 37 11.99 2.15 -1.87
C GLY A 37 13.07 3.20 -2.10
N GLY A 38 12.83 4.43 -1.65
CA GLY A 38 13.74 5.53 -1.87
C GLY A 38 14.10 5.73 -3.34
N ILE A 39 15.29 6.26 -3.58
CA ILE A 39 15.76 6.55 -4.94
C ILE A 39 16.38 5.36 -5.69
N THR A 40 16.71 4.25 -5.01
CA THR A 40 17.52 3.16 -5.60
C THR A 40 17.03 1.75 -5.32
N ILE A 41 16.20 1.51 -4.29
CA ILE A 41 15.80 0.15 -3.94
C ILE A 41 14.69 -0.29 -4.91
N GLN A 42 14.88 -1.44 -5.53
CA GLN A 42 13.89 -2.11 -6.38
C GLN A 42 13.73 -3.52 -5.85
N ASP A 43 12.49 -3.96 -5.67
CA ASP A 43 12.23 -5.31 -5.20
C ASP A 43 12.51 -6.30 -6.34
N PRO A 44 13.48 -7.24 -6.19
CA PRO A 44 13.89 -8.14 -7.25
C PRO A 44 12.76 -9.09 -7.69
N ASP A 45 11.79 -9.36 -6.83
CA ASP A 45 10.67 -10.27 -7.10
C ASP A 45 9.43 -9.54 -7.62
N PHE A 46 9.45 -8.20 -7.70
CA PHE A 46 8.30 -7.40 -8.13
C PHE A 46 7.77 -7.84 -9.49
N ALA A 47 8.60 -7.95 -10.51
CA ALA A 47 8.14 -8.25 -11.87
C ALA A 47 7.43 -9.61 -11.96
N THR A 48 7.94 -10.60 -11.22
CA THR A 48 7.33 -11.93 -11.11
C THR A 48 6.02 -11.85 -10.34
N ASN A 49 6.03 -11.29 -9.13
CA ASN A 49 4.85 -11.19 -8.28
C ASN A 49 3.73 -10.37 -8.94
N TRP A 50 4.05 -9.22 -9.53
CA TRP A 50 3.12 -8.33 -10.22
C TRP A 50 2.39 -9.00 -11.38
N LYS A 51 3.03 -9.97 -12.04
CA LYS A 51 2.45 -10.80 -13.09
C LYS A 51 1.65 -11.97 -12.52
N THR A 52 2.20 -12.71 -11.56
CA THR A 52 1.60 -13.95 -11.03
C THR A 52 0.31 -13.69 -10.25
N ILE A 53 0.22 -12.62 -9.48
CA ILE A 53 -0.95 -12.32 -8.62
C ILE A 53 -2.29 -12.40 -9.39
N PRO A 54 -2.48 -11.69 -10.51
CA PRO A 54 -3.72 -11.79 -11.28
C PRO A 54 -3.87 -13.13 -12.02
N GLU A 55 -2.78 -13.81 -12.41
CA GLU A 55 -2.83 -15.16 -13.00
C GLU A 55 -3.39 -16.21 -12.01
N LYS A 56 -3.17 -15.99 -10.71
CA LYS A 56 -3.76 -16.77 -9.62
C LYS A 56 -5.19 -16.33 -9.24
N GLY A 57 -5.72 -15.29 -9.89
CA GLY A 57 -7.08 -14.80 -9.66
C GLY A 57 -7.22 -13.80 -8.51
N PHE A 58 -6.13 -13.30 -7.95
CA PHE A 58 -6.16 -12.27 -6.90
C PHE A 58 -6.09 -10.86 -7.51
N ILE A 59 -6.68 -9.88 -6.81
CA ILE A 59 -6.48 -8.46 -7.13
C ILE A 59 -5.06 -8.07 -6.69
N ARG A 60 -4.33 -7.40 -7.58
CA ARG A 60 -2.96 -6.93 -7.28
C ARG A 60 -2.93 -5.49 -6.78
N GLY A 61 -1.99 -5.19 -5.89
CA GLY A 61 -1.59 -3.85 -5.49
C GLY A 61 -0.07 -3.74 -5.40
N THR A 62 0.44 -2.51 -5.33
CA THR A 62 1.87 -2.29 -5.15
C THR A 62 2.18 -1.04 -4.34
N TYR A 63 3.27 -1.11 -3.58
CA TYR A 63 3.72 0.00 -2.74
C TYR A 63 5.16 0.44 -3.01
N HIS A 64 5.42 1.70 -2.67
CA HIS A 64 6.74 2.30 -2.59
C HIS A 64 7.08 2.64 -1.13
N PHE A 65 8.22 2.17 -0.64
CA PHE A 65 8.75 2.53 0.67
C PHE A 65 9.39 3.92 0.64
N TYR A 66 8.76 4.90 1.27
CA TYR A 66 9.21 6.29 1.21
C TYR A 66 10.37 6.56 2.18
N TYR A 67 11.35 7.37 1.78
CA TYR A 67 12.37 7.96 2.67
C TYR A 67 12.33 9.49 2.65
N THR A 68 12.29 10.09 3.83
CA THR A 68 12.08 11.53 4.02
C THR A 68 13.29 12.42 3.70
N ASN A 69 14.48 11.85 3.53
CA ASN A 69 15.69 12.56 3.13
C ASN A 69 15.93 12.54 1.61
N ASP A 70 15.10 11.80 0.87
CA ASP A 70 15.24 11.63 -0.58
C ASP A 70 14.30 12.58 -1.33
N ALA A 71 14.77 13.16 -2.44
CA ALA A 71 13.96 14.07 -3.25
C ALA A 71 12.71 13.37 -3.82
N PRO A 72 11.50 13.93 -3.68
CA PRO A 72 10.24 13.32 -4.12
C PRO A 72 10.26 12.82 -5.57
N GLN A 73 10.77 13.66 -6.48
CA GLN A 73 10.83 13.32 -7.91
C GLN A 73 11.73 12.11 -8.19
N LEU A 74 12.84 11.94 -7.44
CA LEU A 74 13.75 10.83 -7.65
C LEU A 74 13.16 9.52 -7.13
N GLN A 75 12.46 9.55 -5.99
CA GLN A 75 11.72 8.40 -5.48
C GLN A 75 10.62 7.98 -6.46
N ALA A 76 9.89 8.95 -7.02
CA ALA A 76 8.86 8.69 -8.02
C ALA A 76 9.45 8.07 -9.29
N ASN A 77 10.59 8.59 -9.76
CA ASN A 77 11.29 8.01 -10.91
C ASN A 77 11.70 6.55 -10.67
N ASN A 78 12.19 6.23 -9.46
CA ASN A 78 12.51 4.85 -9.09
C ASN A 78 11.26 3.97 -9.13
N PHE A 79 10.16 4.40 -8.51
CA PHE A 79 8.88 3.69 -8.54
C PHE A 79 8.37 3.46 -9.97
N PHE A 80 8.43 4.48 -10.84
CA PHE A 80 8.01 4.39 -12.24
C PHE A 80 8.89 3.46 -13.07
N SER A 81 10.19 3.40 -12.76
CA SER A 81 11.11 2.51 -13.47
C SER A 81 10.82 1.02 -13.21
N VAL A 82 10.23 0.71 -12.05
CA VAL A 82 9.86 -0.65 -11.66
C VAL A 82 8.45 -1.01 -12.13
N VAL A 83 7.48 -0.13 -11.86
CA VAL A 83 6.06 -0.39 -12.16
C VAL A 83 5.75 -0.22 -13.65
N GLY A 84 6.45 0.66 -14.35
CA GLY A 84 6.24 0.96 -15.76
C GLY A 84 5.31 2.16 -16.00
N ALA A 85 5.09 2.47 -17.27
CA ALA A 85 4.27 3.63 -17.66
C ALA A 85 2.77 3.36 -17.54
N ASP A 86 2.35 2.12 -17.79
CA ASP A 86 0.95 1.72 -17.82
C ASP A 86 0.55 1.08 -16.50
N PHE A 87 -0.30 1.75 -15.73
CA PHE A 87 -0.84 1.20 -14.49
C PHE A 87 -2.15 0.47 -14.77
N PRO A 88 -2.27 -0.82 -14.44
CA PRO A 88 -3.48 -1.59 -14.70
C PRO A 88 -4.72 -1.00 -14.02
N SER A 89 -5.81 -0.85 -14.78
CA SER A 89 -7.07 -0.29 -14.28
C SER A 89 -7.77 -1.19 -13.25
N ASP A 90 -7.43 -2.47 -13.24
CA ASP A 90 -7.95 -3.50 -12.34
C ASP A 90 -7.09 -3.73 -11.08
N ALA A 91 -5.95 -3.02 -10.98
CA ALA A 91 -5.12 -3.03 -9.78
C ALA A 91 -5.58 -2.00 -8.75
N LEU A 92 -5.30 -2.28 -7.47
CA LEU A 92 -5.35 -1.29 -6.40
C LEU A 92 -4.52 -0.04 -6.76
N PRO A 93 -4.91 1.17 -6.33
CA PRO A 93 -4.12 2.37 -6.57
C PRO A 93 -2.69 2.24 -6.02
N PRO A 94 -1.74 3.04 -6.53
CA PRO A 94 -0.40 3.10 -5.94
C PRO A 94 -0.46 3.36 -4.43
N ILE A 95 0.34 2.63 -3.68
CA ILE A 95 0.45 2.80 -2.23
C ILE A 95 1.79 3.47 -1.91
N VAL A 96 1.77 4.42 -0.97
CA VAL A 96 2.97 4.99 -0.35
C VAL A 96 3.08 4.46 1.05
N ASP A 97 4.11 3.68 1.32
CA ASP A 97 4.46 3.18 2.64
C ASP A 97 5.28 4.26 3.36
N PHE A 98 4.65 4.87 4.36
CA PHE A 98 5.22 5.91 5.22
C PHE A 98 5.15 5.47 6.68
N GLU A 99 6.27 5.00 7.21
CA GLU A 99 6.35 4.47 8.57
C GLU A 99 7.58 4.98 9.33
N GLY A 100 7.81 4.48 10.55
CA GLY A 100 8.96 4.91 11.36
C GLY A 100 10.30 4.74 10.62
N GLY A 101 10.42 3.69 9.79
CA GLY A 101 11.56 3.46 8.92
C GLY A 101 11.77 4.51 7.82
N SER A 102 10.73 5.28 7.46
CA SER A 102 10.78 6.36 6.47
C SER A 102 11.45 7.63 6.99
N ILE A 103 11.48 7.82 8.32
CA ILE A 103 12.00 9.05 8.93
C ILE A 103 13.53 9.03 8.94
N LYS A 104 14.12 10.03 8.28
CA LYS A 104 15.56 10.21 8.02
C LYS A 104 15.98 11.68 8.12
N THR A 105 15.03 12.57 8.37
CA THR A 105 15.21 13.99 8.67
C THR A 105 14.26 14.39 9.79
N GLU A 106 14.62 15.41 10.56
CA GLU A 106 13.78 15.97 11.63
C GLU A 106 12.96 17.19 11.16
N ASN A 107 13.17 17.65 9.92
CA ASN A 107 12.45 18.80 9.39
C ASN A 107 11.01 18.44 9.02
N HIS A 108 10.11 18.58 9.99
CA HIS A 108 8.69 18.22 9.84
C HIS A 108 7.98 18.94 8.70
N SER A 109 8.23 20.24 8.50
CA SER A 109 7.61 20.99 7.40
C SER A 109 8.07 20.47 6.03
N GLN A 110 9.37 20.12 5.92
CA GLN A 110 9.88 19.49 4.72
C GLN A 110 9.23 18.12 4.47
N ILE A 111 9.11 17.28 5.51
CA ILE A 111 8.46 15.96 5.39
C ILE A 111 7.05 16.10 4.78
N ILE A 112 6.26 17.04 5.30
CA ILE A 112 4.88 17.25 4.82
C ILE A 112 4.87 17.66 3.35
N GLU A 113 5.63 18.70 2.98
CA GLU A 113 5.60 19.23 1.61
C GLU A 113 6.19 18.23 0.61
N ASP A 114 7.28 17.55 0.97
CA ASP A 114 7.93 16.57 0.11
C ASP A 114 7.04 15.34 -0.12
N LEU A 115 6.39 14.82 0.93
CA LEU A 115 5.45 13.70 0.78
C LEU A 115 4.21 14.09 -0.04
N LEU A 116 3.63 15.27 0.19
CA LEU A 116 2.52 15.77 -0.64
C LEU A 116 2.91 15.94 -2.10
N SER A 117 4.14 16.40 -2.36
CA SER A 117 4.71 16.48 -3.70
C SER A 117 4.82 15.10 -4.33
N PHE A 118 5.37 14.11 -3.61
CA PHE A 118 5.46 12.73 -4.07
C PHE A 118 4.09 12.15 -4.43
N LEU A 119 3.11 12.27 -3.53
CA LEU A 119 1.72 11.82 -3.73
C LEU A 119 1.10 12.44 -4.99
N ASN A 120 1.30 13.74 -5.19
CA ASN A 120 0.81 14.42 -6.39
C ASN A 120 1.52 13.92 -7.67
N ILE A 121 2.84 13.69 -7.64
CA ILE A 121 3.58 13.17 -8.80
C ILE A 121 3.05 11.80 -9.23
N ILE A 122 2.86 10.87 -8.29
CA ILE A 122 2.35 9.53 -8.60
C ILE A 122 0.87 9.58 -9.03
N GLN A 123 0.07 10.47 -8.43
CA GLN A 123 -1.33 10.66 -8.81
C GLN A 123 -1.44 11.17 -10.25
N GLN A 124 -0.64 12.17 -10.63
CA GLN A 124 -0.62 12.71 -11.98
C GLN A 124 -0.13 11.68 -13.00
N LYS A 125 0.89 10.88 -12.64
CA LYS A 125 1.45 9.86 -13.54
C LYS A 125 0.43 8.79 -13.90
N TYR A 126 -0.31 8.29 -12.91
CA TYR A 126 -1.20 7.14 -13.11
C TYR A 126 -2.67 7.51 -13.20
N ASN A 127 -3.03 8.78 -12.97
CA ASN A 127 -4.40 9.24 -12.82
C ASN A 127 -5.16 8.42 -11.77
N ARG A 128 -4.53 8.11 -10.63
CA ARG A 128 -5.11 7.34 -9.52
C ARG A 128 -4.75 8.02 -8.20
N ILE A 129 -5.73 8.28 -7.33
CA ILE A 129 -5.51 8.80 -5.97
C ILE A 129 -4.75 7.72 -5.18
N PRO A 130 -3.52 7.98 -4.72
CA PRO A 130 -2.71 7.02 -3.98
C PRO A 130 -3.28 6.73 -2.60
N VAL A 131 -2.98 5.53 -2.10
CA VAL A 131 -3.24 5.13 -0.70
C VAL A 131 -2.00 5.43 0.14
N ILE A 132 -2.19 5.90 1.37
CA ILE A 132 -1.11 6.05 2.33
C ILE A 132 -1.17 4.89 3.32
N TYR A 133 -0.05 4.16 3.44
CA TYR A 133 0.18 3.21 4.52
C TYR A 133 0.93 3.89 5.68
N THR A 134 0.43 3.74 6.90
CA THR A 134 1.09 4.21 8.14
C THR A 134 0.47 3.54 9.36
N ASN A 135 1.15 3.60 10.51
CA ASN A 135 0.54 3.34 11.81
C ASN A 135 0.09 4.64 12.51
N GLN A 136 -0.65 4.50 13.61
CA GLN A 136 -1.15 5.63 14.42
C GLN A 136 -0.02 6.58 14.85
N ASN A 137 1.05 6.06 15.45
CA ASN A 137 2.11 6.87 16.04
C ASN A 137 2.84 7.72 15.00
N THR A 138 3.23 7.11 13.86
CA THR A 138 3.89 7.83 12.77
C THR A 138 2.93 8.84 12.14
N GLY A 139 1.67 8.45 11.91
CA GLY A 139 0.67 9.32 11.30
C GLY A 139 0.37 10.55 12.15
N ASP A 140 0.18 10.39 13.46
CA ASP A 140 -0.07 11.53 14.37
C ASP A 140 1.16 12.43 14.51
N SER A 141 2.35 11.84 14.43
CA SER A 141 3.61 12.58 14.56
C SER A 141 3.98 13.36 13.31
N TYR A 142 3.77 12.80 12.12
CA TYR A 142 4.33 13.29 10.85
C TYR A 142 3.27 13.64 9.79
N LEU A 143 2.07 13.06 9.85
CA LEU A 143 1.00 13.22 8.87
C LEU A 143 -0.20 13.97 9.45
N ASN A 144 0.04 14.92 10.36
CA ASN A 144 -0.97 15.71 11.08
C ASN A 144 -1.52 16.92 10.28
N ASP A 145 -1.15 17.05 9.01
CA ASP A 145 -1.71 18.05 8.10
C ASP A 145 -3.01 17.54 7.47
N SER A 146 -4.08 18.36 7.54
CA SER A 146 -5.39 18.03 6.97
C SER A 146 -5.37 17.67 5.48
N ARG A 147 -4.36 18.09 4.72
CA ARG A 147 -4.20 17.73 3.30
C ARG A 147 -4.05 16.23 3.09
N PHE A 148 -3.52 15.48 4.06
CA PHE A 148 -3.40 14.02 3.96
C PHE A 148 -4.73 13.28 4.06
N SER A 149 -5.76 13.89 4.70
CA SER A 149 -7.10 13.28 4.83
C SER A 149 -7.80 13.01 3.48
N LYS A 150 -7.29 13.59 2.38
CA LYS A 150 -7.79 13.36 1.01
C LYS A 150 -7.34 12.03 0.41
N TYR A 151 -6.32 11.39 0.98
CA TYR A 151 -5.79 10.11 0.52
C TYR A 151 -6.36 8.98 1.39
N PRO A 152 -6.82 7.86 0.79
CA PRO A 152 -7.28 6.71 1.55
C PRO A 152 -6.19 6.15 2.47
N LEU A 153 -6.58 5.65 3.64
CA LEU A 153 -5.67 5.10 4.64
C LEU A 153 -5.64 3.57 4.61
N TRP A 154 -4.45 3.01 4.45
CA TRP A 154 -4.12 1.65 4.86
C TRP A 154 -3.42 1.71 6.23
N VAL A 155 -4.13 1.36 7.29
CA VAL A 155 -3.59 1.50 8.64
C VAL A 155 -2.90 0.22 9.10
N SER A 156 -1.68 0.34 9.61
CA SER A 156 -1.02 -0.73 10.35
C SER A 156 -1.37 -0.65 11.82
N ASN A 157 -2.13 -1.65 12.30
CA ASN A 157 -2.43 -1.77 13.71
C ASN A 157 -2.70 -3.25 14.08
N PRO A 158 -1.66 -4.04 14.37
CA PRO A 158 -1.84 -5.44 14.74
C PRO A 158 -2.55 -5.55 16.10
N THR A 159 -3.83 -5.89 16.09
CA THR A 159 -4.65 -5.98 17.30
C THR A 159 -5.80 -6.97 17.12
N THR A 160 -6.32 -7.48 18.23
CA THR A 160 -7.53 -8.33 18.28
C THR A 160 -8.81 -7.52 18.46
N ALA A 161 -8.74 -6.19 18.53
CA ALA A 161 -9.90 -5.32 18.59
C ALA A 161 -10.73 -5.42 17.29
N SER A 162 -12.01 -5.06 17.35
CA SER A 162 -12.91 -5.10 16.18
C SER A 162 -12.64 -4.02 15.13
N SER A 163 -11.74 -3.06 15.44
CA SER A 163 -11.38 -1.95 14.57
C SER A 163 -9.98 -1.43 14.91
N PRO A 164 -9.20 -0.94 13.93
CA PRO A 164 -7.87 -0.41 14.17
C PRO A 164 -7.91 0.93 14.91
N LYS A 165 -6.85 1.21 15.67
CA LYS A 165 -6.49 2.58 16.05
C LYS A 165 -5.87 3.29 14.84
N MET A 166 -6.40 4.46 14.51
CA MET A 166 -5.95 5.27 13.38
C MET A 166 -5.26 6.55 13.85
N PRO A 167 -4.41 7.16 12.99
CA PRO A 167 -4.01 8.54 13.18
C PRO A 167 -5.22 9.47 13.11
N SER A 168 -5.19 10.55 13.89
CA SER A 168 -6.24 11.55 14.04
C SER A 168 -6.59 12.30 12.76
N THR A 169 -5.70 12.33 11.77
CA THR A 169 -5.93 12.95 10.46
C THR A 169 -7.02 12.25 9.65
N TRP A 170 -7.26 10.96 9.88
CA TRP A 170 -8.27 10.17 9.16
C TRP A 170 -9.46 9.85 10.04
N THR A 171 -10.64 9.85 9.44
CA THR A 171 -11.89 9.44 10.09
C THR A 171 -12.31 8.01 9.75
N ASP A 172 -11.70 7.42 8.72
CA ASP A 172 -11.97 6.05 8.27
C ASP A 172 -10.73 5.43 7.62
N TRP A 173 -10.72 4.11 7.48
CA TRP A 173 -9.66 3.32 6.85
C TRP A 173 -10.25 2.50 5.69
N ILE A 174 -9.48 2.40 4.59
CA ILE A 174 -9.86 1.56 3.44
C ILE A 174 -9.26 0.16 3.57
N MET A 175 -8.07 0.06 4.16
CA MET A 175 -7.38 -1.20 4.45
C MET A 175 -6.80 -1.19 5.86
N TRP A 176 -6.65 -2.36 6.45
CA TRP A 176 -6.10 -2.55 7.79
C TRP A 176 -5.18 -3.76 7.81
N GLN A 177 -3.90 -3.52 8.03
CA GLN A 177 -2.94 -4.58 8.33
C GLN A 177 -3.07 -4.96 9.80
N TYR A 178 -3.65 -6.14 10.04
CA TYR A 178 -4.13 -6.57 11.35
C TYR A 178 -3.22 -7.61 12.03
N SER A 179 -2.26 -8.18 11.30
CA SER A 179 -1.35 -9.20 11.80
C SER A 179 -0.06 -9.21 11.00
N PHE A 180 1.05 -9.47 11.68
CA PHE A 180 2.40 -9.71 11.11
C PHE A 180 2.81 -11.18 11.23
N SER A 181 1.86 -12.04 11.59
CA SER A 181 2.12 -13.41 12.06
C SER A 181 1.36 -14.46 11.27
N GLY A 182 0.71 -14.05 10.18
CA GLY A 182 0.08 -14.96 9.24
C GLY A 182 1.11 -15.95 8.71
N THR A 183 0.66 -17.13 8.32
CA THR A 183 1.53 -18.15 7.74
C THR A 183 0.86 -18.79 6.55
N ILE A 184 1.53 -18.77 5.41
CA ILE A 184 1.11 -19.46 4.18
C ILE A 184 2.24 -20.41 3.79
N ASN A 185 1.96 -21.71 3.76
CA ASN A 185 2.93 -22.75 3.41
C ASN A 185 4.26 -22.69 4.22
N GLY A 186 4.19 -22.23 5.48
CA GLY A 186 5.36 -22.09 6.36
C GLY A 186 6.11 -20.76 6.20
N THR A 187 5.72 -19.89 5.28
CA THR A 187 6.26 -18.53 5.12
C THR A 187 5.42 -17.54 5.92
N THR A 188 6.08 -16.72 6.74
CA THR A 188 5.43 -15.63 7.49
C THR A 188 5.00 -14.50 6.54
N VAL A 189 3.77 -14.04 6.72
CA VAL A 189 3.15 -12.97 5.94
C VAL A 189 2.45 -11.96 6.84
N ASP A 190 2.38 -10.74 6.33
CA ASP A 190 1.53 -9.69 6.87
C ASP A 190 0.11 -9.88 6.30
N GLU A 191 -0.89 -9.75 7.17
CA GLU A 191 -2.29 -10.00 6.81
C GLU A 191 -3.11 -8.72 6.86
N ASP A 192 -3.94 -8.55 5.84
CA ASP A 192 -4.71 -7.35 5.61
C ASP A 192 -6.20 -7.62 5.50
N TYR A 193 -6.98 -6.64 5.94
CA TYR A 193 -8.37 -6.49 5.58
C TYR A 193 -8.55 -5.34 4.62
N PHE A 194 -9.40 -5.52 3.61
CA PHE A 194 -10.08 -4.43 2.92
C PHE A 194 -11.45 -4.19 3.59
N ASN A 195 -11.80 -2.92 3.82
CA ASN A 195 -13.05 -2.52 4.46
C ASN A 195 -14.24 -2.60 3.49
N GLY A 196 -14.69 -3.82 3.20
CA GLY A 196 -15.82 -4.07 2.33
C GLY A 196 -15.76 -5.43 1.66
N ASP A 197 -16.79 -5.73 0.86
CA ASP A 197 -16.83 -6.93 0.03
C ASP A 197 -16.12 -6.73 -1.32
N LEU A 198 -16.18 -7.75 -2.19
CA LEU A 198 -15.54 -7.72 -3.51
C LEU A 198 -16.10 -6.64 -4.44
N ASN A 199 -17.39 -6.29 -4.30
CA ASN A 199 -17.99 -5.24 -5.11
C ASN A 199 -17.48 -3.87 -4.64
N ALA A 200 -17.40 -3.65 -3.33
CA ALA A 200 -16.82 -2.44 -2.76
C ALA A 200 -15.35 -2.28 -3.16
N LEU A 201 -14.56 -3.36 -3.15
CA LEU A 201 -13.16 -3.35 -3.59
C LEU A 201 -13.03 -2.95 -5.08
N LYS A 202 -13.84 -3.56 -5.95
CA LYS A 202 -13.85 -3.21 -7.38
C LYS A 202 -14.32 -1.77 -7.63
N GLN A 203 -15.29 -1.30 -6.85
CA GLN A 203 -15.75 0.09 -6.91
C GLN A 203 -14.63 1.04 -6.49
N PHE A 204 -13.96 0.79 -5.36
CA PHE A 204 -12.81 1.55 -4.90
C PHE A 204 -11.72 1.65 -5.97
N ILE A 205 -11.37 0.52 -6.60
CA ILE A 205 -10.42 0.47 -7.72
C ILE A 205 -10.88 1.38 -8.86
N SER A 206 -12.13 1.24 -9.33
CA SER A 206 -12.63 2.04 -10.45
C SER A 206 -12.71 3.55 -10.15
N GLN A 207 -13.10 3.92 -8.93
CA GLN A 207 -13.34 5.31 -8.50
C GLN A 207 -12.09 6.04 -8.05
N SER A 208 -11.00 5.30 -7.79
CA SER A 208 -9.72 5.93 -7.46
C SER A 208 -9.13 6.76 -8.60
N SER A 209 -9.68 6.68 -9.82
CA SER A 209 -9.30 7.59 -10.90
C SER A 209 -9.70 9.01 -10.55
N SER A 210 -8.79 9.98 -10.66
CA SER A 210 -9.17 11.39 -10.45
C SER A 210 -10.19 11.81 -11.52
N SER A 211 -11.39 12.22 -11.08
CA SER A 211 -12.33 12.95 -11.93
C SER A 211 -11.63 14.22 -12.43
N SER A 212 -11.58 14.39 -13.74
CA SER A 212 -11.03 15.58 -14.41
C SER A 212 -11.75 16.86 -14.00
#